data_AF-A0A7X0LA51-F1
#
_entry.id   AF-A0A7X0LA51-F1
#
_cell.length_a   1.000
_cell.length_b   1.000
_cell.length_c   1.000
_cell.angle_alpha   90.00
_cell.angle_beta   90.00
_cell.angle_gamma   90.00
#
_symmetry.space_group_name_H-M   'P 1'
#
loop_
_entity.id
_entity.type
_entity.pdbx_description
1 polymer ?
#
loop_
_entity_poly.entity_id
_entity_poly.type
_entity_poly.pdbx_seq_one_letter_code
_entity_poly.pdbx_strand_id
1 'polypeptide(L)'
;MTPSAADRPVDLIISACTVLVHDDQERIGFAEDAAIVVRGGIVEAVTTTAEAADLTAAERIDACGQVALPGLINCHTARADGRAARPRRGPSHRRVVQRRYVVEGGDGKVTSLDLFEGRRRLVVHHFMFAPEWDAGCRSCSGFLDQVGHLAHLHARDASFAAVSRAPYPKILPFKARMGLTFPWYSSYGGDFNRDVEMTPEREGELVERPGLSCFLRDRDRVFHTYTTYERGLDGLGSTTSLPDLTALGRQEEWEEPKRVRVGVWGACGK
;
A
#
# COMPACT_ATOMS: atom_id res chain seq x y z
N MET A 1 2.56 -45.99 -8.86
CA MET A 1 2.25 -45.25 -7.62
C MET A 1 2.19 -43.79 -7.95
N THR A 2 0.99 -43.21 -7.98
CA THR A 2 0.81 -41.76 -8.13
C THR A 2 1.27 -41.11 -6.82
N PRO A 3 2.19 -40.13 -6.81
CA PRO A 3 2.62 -39.49 -5.58
C PRO A 3 1.42 -38.88 -4.85
N SER A 4 1.37 -39.09 -3.54
CA SER A 4 0.38 -38.50 -2.64
C SER A 4 0.33 -36.99 -2.82
N ALA A 5 -0.83 -36.36 -2.62
CA ALA A 5 -0.96 -34.89 -2.68
C ALA A 5 0.02 -34.17 -1.73
N ALA A 6 0.46 -34.84 -0.66
CA ALA A 6 1.45 -34.35 0.30
C ALA A 6 2.90 -34.32 -0.24
N ASP A 7 3.23 -35.10 -1.28
CA ASP A 7 4.59 -35.19 -1.86
C ASP A 7 4.83 -34.20 -3.00
N ARG A 8 3.81 -33.45 -3.44
CA ARG A 8 4.02 -32.45 -4.48
C ARG A 8 4.74 -31.24 -3.88
N PRO A 9 5.72 -30.65 -4.59
CA PRO A 9 6.29 -29.38 -4.17
C PRO A 9 5.18 -28.33 -4.06
N VAL A 10 5.27 -27.45 -3.07
CA VAL A 10 4.41 -26.27 -2.98
C VAL A 10 4.77 -25.31 -4.12
N ASP A 11 3.86 -24.43 -4.52
CA ASP A 11 4.09 -23.54 -5.66
C ASP A 11 5.10 -22.44 -5.29
N LEU A 12 4.91 -21.82 -4.12
CA LEU A 12 5.70 -20.68 -3.67
C LEU A 12 5.85 -20.71 -2.15
N ILE A 13 7.05 -20.42 -1.67
CA ILE A 13 7.31 -20.06 -0.27
C ILE A 13 7.87 -18.64 -0.22
N ILE A 14 7.26 -17.78 0.58
CA ILE A 14 7.79 -16.44 0.92
C ILE A 14 8.27 -16.52 2.36
N SER A 15 9.58 -16.44 2.63
CA SER A 15 10.16 -16.62 3.97
C SER A 15 10.76 -15.32 4.54
N ALA A 16 11.13 -15.34 5.82
CA ALA A 16 11.75 -14.24 6.55
C ALA A 16 10.95 -12.93 6.58
N CYS A 17 9.64 -12.99 6.29
CA CYS A 17 8.80 -11.80 6.23
C CYS A 17 8.11 -11.52 7.58
N THR A 18 7.71 -10.27 7.78
CA THR A 18 6.70 -9.94 8.78
C THR A 18 5.32 -10.21 8.17
N VAL A 19 4.51 -11.09 8.75
CA VAL A 19 3.16 -11.36 8.23
C VAL A 19 2.12 -10.64 9.07
N LEU A 20 1.19 -9.93 8.43
CA LEU A 20 0.01 -9.43 9.12
C LEU A 20 -0.92 -10.60 9.44
N VAL A 21 -1.19 -10.79 10.72
CA VAL A 21 -2.06 -11.84 11.26
C VAL A 21 -3.21 -11.22 12.04
N HIS A 22 -4.26 -12.00 12.28
CA HIS A 22 -5.34 -11.64 13.21
C HIS A 22 -5.28 -12.59 14.39
N ASP A 23 -5.45 -12.07 15.59
CA ASP A 23 -5.65 -12.92 16.77
C ASP A 23 -7.10 -13.42 16.85
N ASP A 24 -7.39 -14.27 17.83
CA ASP A 24 -8.72 -14.86 18.06
C ASP A 24 -9.80 -13.81 18.40
N GLN A 25 -9.40 -12.57 18.71
CA GLN A 25 -10.28 -11.44 18.98
C GLN A 25 -10.36 -10.47 17.80
N GLU A 26 -9.94 -10.90 16.60
CA GLU A 26 -9.92 -10.12 15.37
C GLU A 26 -9.01 -8.88 15.40
N ARG A 27 -8.11 -8.81 16.39
CA ARG A 27 -7.13 -7.73 16.45
C ARG A 27 -5.97 -8.04 15.52
N ILE A 28 -5.59 -7.04 14.75
CA ILE A 28 -4.46 -7.11 13.83
C ILE A 28 -3.15 -7.16 14.63
N GLY A 29 -2.34 -8.19 14.37
CA GLY A 29 -0.99 -8.37 14.87
C GLY A 29 0.01 -8.61 13.73
N PHE A 30 1.29 -8.74 14.11
CA PHE A 30 2.38 -9.02 13.19
C PHE A 30 3.17 -10.23 13.71
N ALA A 31 3.33 -11.24 12.86
CA ALA A 31 4.23 -12.36 13.10
C ALA A 31 5.56 -12.08 12.40
N GLU A 32 6.66 -12.06 13.15
CA GLU A 32 8.00 -11.87 12.61
C GLU A 32 8.64 -13.20 12.21
N ASP A 33 9.63 -13.14 11.32
CA ASP A 33 10.31 -14.32 10.77
C ASP A 33 9.35 -15.43 10.31
N ALA A 34 8.28 -15.00 9.67
CA ALA A 34 7.22 -15.87 9.19
C ALA A 34 7.46 -16.26 7.73
N ALA A 35 6.90 -17.40 7.37
CA ALA A 35 6.82 -17.91 6.02
C ALA A 35 5.36 -18.11 5.59
N ILE A 36 5.09 -17.78 4.33
CA ILE A 36 3.82 -18.04 3.66
C ILE A 36 4.04 -19.18 2.67
N VAL A 37 3.26 -20.24 2.81
CA VAL A 37 3.27 -21.40 1.93
C VAL A 37 2.08 -21.29 0.99
N VAL A 38 2.32 -21.34 -0.32
CA VAL A 38 1.29 -21.22 -1.36
C VAL A 38 1.24 -22.52 -2.18
N ARG A 39 0.04 -23.09 -2.31
CA ARG A 39 -0.23 -24.28 -3.14
C ARG A 39 -1.55 -24.13 -3.89
N GLY A 40 -1.56 -24.51 -5.17
CA GLY A 40 -2.67 -24.25 -6.07
C GLY A 40 -2.99 -22.75 -6.22
N GLY A 41 -1.98 -21.88 -6.07
CA GLY A 41 -2.18 -20.42 -6.05
C GLY A 41 -2.92 -19.87 -4.83
N ILE A 42 -3.05 -20.66 -3.76
CA ILE A 42 -3.73 -20.30 -2.52
C ILE A 42 -2.73 -20.38 -1.37
N VAL A 43 -2.81 -19.44 -0.42
CA VAL A 43 -2.06 -19.54 0.84
C VAL A 43 -2.57 -20.74 1.62
N GLU A 44 -1.76 -21.80 1.67
CA GLU A 44 -2.02 -23.03 2.42
C GLU A 44 -1.76 -22.82 3.91
N ALA A 45 -0.66 -22.12 4.24
CA ALA A 45 -0.26 -21.86 5.61
C ALA A 45 0.50 -20.54 5.76
N VAL A 46 0.37 -19.95 6.94
CA VAL A 46 1.31 -18.96 7.49
C VAL A 46 1.97 -19.64 8.68
N THR A 47 3.28 -19.78 8.65
CA THR A 47 4.09 -20.56 9.61
C THR A 47 5.41 -19.82 9.87
N THR A 48 6.36 -20.38 10.60
CA THR A 48 7.69 -19.77 10.78
C THR A 48 8.62 -20.08 9.59
N THR A 49 9.63 -19.22 9.36
CA THR A 49 10.68 -19.50 8.36
C THR A 49 11.35 -20.85 8.60
N ALA A 50 11.59 -21.20 9.86
CA ALA A 50 12.20 -22.46 10.24
C ALA A 50 11.32 -23.67 9.85
N GLU A 51 10.03 -23.63 10.14
CA GLU A 51 9.10 -24.72 9.79
C GLU A 51 8.93 -24.89 8.26
N ALA A 52 9.02 -23.80 7.49
CA ALA A 52 8.96 -23.85 6.03
C ALA A 52 10.30 -24.19 5.36
N ALA A 53 11.39 -24.33 6.12
CA ALA A 53 12.73 -24.57 5.57
C ALA A 53 12.80 -25.93 4.84
N ASP A 54 12.15 -26.95 5.38
CA ASP A 54 12.23 -28.33 4.87
C ASP A 54 11.22 -28.63 3.75
N LEU A 55 10.30 -27.72 3.45
CA LEU A 55 9.29 -27.91 2.40
C LEU A 55 9.91 -27.75 1.00
N THR A 56 9.68 -28.70 0.09
CA THR A 56 10.07 -28.52 -1.32
C THR A 56 9.14 -27.52 -2.00
N ALA A 57 9.68 -26.46 -2.61
CA ALA A 57 8.92 -25.42 -3.29
C ALA A 57 9.42 -25.19 -4.72
N ALA A 58 8.51 -24.90 -5.64
CA ALA A 58 8.86 -24.54 -7.01
C ALA A 58 9.52 -23.14 -7.07
N GLU A 59 9.08 -22.21 -6.23
CA GLU A 59 9.66 -20.88 -6.07
C GLU A 59 9.88 -20.55 -4.59
N ARG A 60 10.99 -19.87 -4.28
CA ARG A 60 11.26 -19.32 -2.95
C ARG A 60 11.62 -17.84 -3.06
N ILE A 61 11.00 -17.03 -2.21
CA ILE A 61 11.27 -15.60 -2.08
C ILE A 61 11.74 -15.34 -0.66
N ASP A 62 12.96 -14.82 -0.51
CA ASP A 62 13.41 -14.23 0.74
C ASP A 62 12.86 -12.80 0.83
N ALA A 63 11.95 -12.61 1.78
CA ALA A 63 11.26 -11.35 2.03
C ALA A 63 11.71 -10.73 3.37
N CYS A 64 12.98 -10.93 3.75
CA CYS A 64 13.60 -10.30 4.90
C CYS A 64 13.36 -8.78 4.91
N GLY A 65 12.87 -8.30 6.06
CA GLY A 65 12.51 -6.90 6.26
C GLY A 65 11.24 -6.46 5.53
N GLN A 66 10.59 -7.32 4.73
CA GLN A 66 9.33 -7.06 4.05
C GLN A 66 8.12 -7.52 4.88
N VAL A 67 6.93 -7.06 4.49
CA VAL A 67 5.66 -7.38 5.11
C VAL A 67 4.85 -8.11 4.08
N ALA A 68 4.33 -9.26 4.46
CA ALA A 68 3.40 -9.97 3.64
C ALA A 68 2.01 -9.87 4.25
N LEU A 69 1.04 -9.63 3.37
CA LEU A 69 -0.36 -9.42 3.72
C LEU A 69 -1.19 -10.53 3.06
N PRO A 70 -1.07 -11.78 3.54
CA PRO A 70 -1.78 -12.91 2.96
C PRO A 70 -3.29 -12.70 3.08
N GLY A 71 -4.01 -12.90 1.98
CA GLY A 71 -5.46 -12.74 1.95
C GLY A 71 -5.97 -11.31 1.67
N LEU A 72 -5.08 -10.32 1.48
CA LEU A 72 -5.50 -9.04 0.90
C LEU A 72 -5.76 -9.19 -0.59
N ILE A 73 -6.97 -9.62 -0.89
CA ILE A 73 -7.60 -9.32 -2.18
C ILE A 73 -7.57 -7.79 -2.30
N ASN A 74 -6.90 -7.30 -3.33
CA ASN A 74 -7.16 -5.96 -3.82
C ASN A 74 -8.62 -5.96 -4.30
N CYS A 75 -9.56 -5.61 -3.42
CA CYS A 75 -11.01 -5.62 -3.70
C CYS A 75 -11.37 -4.77 -4.93
N HIS A 76 -10.45 -3.95 -5.42
CA HIS A 76 -10.57 -3.07 -6.57
C HIS A 76 -10.54 -3.72 -7.95
N THR A 77 -10.23 -5.01 -8.06
CA THR A 77 -10.35 -5.72 -9.36
C THR A 77 -11.53 -6.69 -9.44
N ALA A 78 -12.19 -7.02 -8.32
CA ALA A 78 -13.25 -8.04 -8.31
C ALA A 78 -14.67 -7.47 -8.49
N ARG A 79 -14.94 -6.22 -8.10
CA ARG A 79 -16.30 -5.65 -8.21
C ARG A 79 -16.62 -5.02 -9.56
N ALA A 80 -15.64 -4.79 -10.43
CA ALA A 80 -15.88 -4.14 -11.72
C ALA A 80 -16.34 -5.09 -12.83
N ASP A 81 -16.09 -6.40 -12.75
CA ASP A 81 -16.47 -7.32 -13.83
C ASP A 81 -17.00 -8.65 -13.28
N GLY A 82 -18.30 -8.89 -13.42
CA GLY A 82 -18.95 -10.21 -13.27
C GLY A 82 -18.55 -11.24 -14.36
N ARG A 83 -17.40 -11.02 -15.00
CA ARG A 83 -16.71 -11.93 -15.91
C ARG A 83 -15.23 -11.80 -15.55
N ALA A 84 -14.54 -12.91 -15.31
CA ALA A 84 -13.13 -12.95 -14.97
C ALA A 84 -12.28 -12.10 -15.95
N ALA A 85 -12.07 -10.83 -15.60
CA ALA A 85 -11.16 -9.95 -16.32
C ALA A 85 -9.75 -10.39 -15.96
N ARG A 86 -9.02 -10.84 -16.99
CA ARG A 86 -7.62 -11.22 -16.94
C ARG A 86 -6.83 -10.24 -16.06
N PRO A 87 -6.00 -10.71 -15.10
CA PRO A 87 -5.25 -9.83 -14.21
C PRO A 87 -4.47 -8.81 -15.03
N ARG A 88 -4.74 -7.52 -14.79
CA ARG A 88 -3.96 -6.41 -15.36
C ARG A 88 -2.55 -6.53 -14.79
N ARG A 89 -1.63 -7.05 -15.61
CA ARG A 89 -0.20 -7.21 -15.29
C ARG A 89 0.45 -5.83 -15.19
N GLY A 90 0.44 -5.27 -14.00
CA GLY A 90 1.34 -4.20 -13.58
C GLY A 90 1.87 -4.58 -12.19
N PRO A 91 3.19 -4.53 -11.94
CA PRO A 91 3.72 -4.93 -10.65
C PRO A 91 3.36 -3.88 -9.59
N SER A 92 2.45 -4.22 -8.68
CA SER A 92 2.33 -3.52 -7.40
C SER A 92 3.54 -3.93 -6.55
N HIS A 93 4.66 -3.22 -6.67
CA HIS A 93 5.85 -3.47 -5.86
C HIS A 93 5.55 -3.11 -4.40
N ARG A 94 5.28 -4.13 -3.58
CA ARG A 94 5.10 -3.99 -2.13
C ARG A 94 6.47 -4.11 -1.49
N ARG A 95 6.99 -2.98 -1.02
CA ARG A 95 8.27 -2.91 -0.32
C ARG A 95 8.00 -2.41 1.08
N VAL A 96 8.55 -3.04 2.10
CA VAL A 96 8.52 -2.40 3.42
C VAL A 96 9.51 -1.28 3.42
N VAL A 97 9.01 -0.14 3.88
CA VAL A 97 9.81 1.04 4.06
C VAL A 97 9.94 1.25 5.56
N GLN A 98 10.87 0.52 6.19
CA GLN A 98 11.19 0.71 7.61
C GLN A 98 11.95 2.02 7.88
N ARG A 99 12.32 2.73 6.81
CA ARG A 99 13.08 3.97 6.90
C ARG A 99 12.15 5.09 7.38
N ARG A 100 12.56 5.77 8.46
CA ARG A 100 11.91 7.01 8.90
C ARG A 100 12.35 8.12 7.96
N TYR A 101 11.39 8.79 7.33
CA TYR A 101 11.66 9.99 6.53
C TYR A 101 11.35 11.23 7.32
N VAL A 102 12.00 12.31 6.93
CA VAL A 102 11.64 13.67 7.35
C VAL A 102 11.06 14.38 6.14
N VAL A 103 9.89 14.98 6.33
CA VAL A 103 9.21 15.82 5.34
C VAL A 103 8.88 17.17 5.99
N GLU A 104 8.69 18.21 5.19
CA GLU A 104 8.43 19.56 5.68
C GLU A 104 6.97 19.96 5.44
N GLY A 105 6.29 20.40 6.50
CA GLY A 105 4.93 20.93 6.48
C GLY A 105 4.87 22.38 6.97
N GLY A 106 3.64 22.87 7.19
CA GLY A 106 3.39 24.27 7.58
C GLY A 106 4.02 24.64 8.92
N ASP A 107 4.06 23.68 9.84
CA ASP A 107 4.62 23.85 11.18
C ASP A 107 6.09 23.40 11.28
N GLY A 108 6.73 23.17 10.12
CA GLY A 108 8.12 22.75 10.01
C GLY A 108 8.30 21.27 9.69
N LYS A 109 9.47 20.72 10.05
CA LYS A 109 9.84 19.34 9.72
C LYS A 109 9.14 18.34 10.63
N VAL A 110 8.57 17.31 10.02
CA VAL A 110 7.89 16.20 10.68
C VAL A 110 8.40 14.87 10.13
N THR A 111 8.22 13.80 10.91
CA THR A 111 8.60 12.46 10.48
C THR A 111 7.49 11.78 9.68
N SER A 112 7.82 10.74 8.93
CA SER A 112 6.82 9.91 8.24
C SER A 112 5.80 9.25 9.18
N LEU A 113 6.12 9.11 10.48
CA LEU A 113 5.17 8.64 11.49
C LEU A 113 4.14 9.71 11.87
N ASP A 114 4.52 10.98 11.85
CA ASP A 114 3.64 12.09 12.21
C ASP A 114 2.53 12.28 11.17
N LEU A 115 2.78 11.90 9.91
CA LEU A 115 1.79 11.92 8.83
C LEU A 115 0.56 11.04 9.12
N PHE A 116 0.71 10.04 10.00
CA PHE A 116 -0.41 9.21 10.43
C PHE A 116 -1.36 9.91 11.41
N GLU A 117 -0.95 11.02 12.02
CA GLU A 117 -1.77 11.78 12.99
C GLU A 117 -2.38 10.88 14.08
N GLY A 118 -1.62 9.88 14.54
CA GLY A 118 -2.05 8.90 15.55
C GLY A 118 -2.87 7.71 15.03
N ARG A 119 -3.24 7.68 13.74
CA ARG A 119 -4.01 6.61 13.11
C ARG A 119 -3.14 5.45 12.64
N ARG A 120 -3.74 4.31 12.32
CA ARG A 120 -2.99 3.14 11.81
C ARG A 120 -2.76 3.16 10.33
N ARG A 121 -3.58 3.83 9.54
CA ARG A 121 -3.45 3.87 8.07
C ARG A 121 -3.13 5.26 7.59
N LEU A 122 -2.35 5.34 6.51
CA LEU A 122 -2.03 6.58 5.84
C LEU A 122 -2.17 6.37 4.34
N VAL A 123 -2.91 7.26 3.68
CA VAL A 123 -2.96 7.36 2.22
C VAL A 123 -2.21 8.62 1.81
N VAL A 124 -1.18 8.45 0.98
CA VAL A 124 -0.38 9.55 0.44
C VAL A 124 -0.67 9.69 -1.04
N HIS A 125 -1.20 10.84 -1.45
CA HIS A 125 -1.19 11.23 -2.85
C HIS A 125 0.14 11.89 -3.19
N HIS A 126 0.87 11.32 -4.13
CA HIS A 126 2.13 11.87 -4.62
C HIS A 126 1.83 12.81 -5.76
N PHE A 127 1.74 14.09 -5.40
CA PHE A 127 1.41 15.15 -6.32
C PHE A 127 2.68 15.56 -7.07
N MET A 128 2.63 15.53 -8.40
CA MET A 128 3.74 15.96 -9.23
C MET A 128 3.93 17.48 -9.13
N PHE A 129 4.99 17.86 -8.46
CA PHE A 129 5.48 19.24 -8.39
C PHE A 129 7.01 19.15 -8.33
N ALA A 130 7.66 19.33 -9.47
CA ALA A 130 9.11 19.32 -9.52
C ALA A 130 9.67 20.65 -8.97
N PRO A 131 10.89 20.66 -8.42
CA PRO A 131 11.50 21.86 -7.85
C PRO A 131 11.59 23.03 -8.85
N GLU A 132 11.71 22.72 -10.13
CA GLU A 132 11.88 23.66 -11.25
C GLU A 132 10.55 24.22 -11.76
N TRP A 133 9.40 23.68 -11.33
CA TRP A 133 8.09 24.08 -11.84
C TRP A 133 7.52 25.28 -11.09
N ASP A 134 6.77 26.15 -11.78
CA ASP A 134 6.05 27.27 -11.16
C ASP A 134 4.57 26.94 -10.85
N ALA A 135 4.07 25.84 -11.41
CA ALA A 135 2.73 25.33 -11.17
C ALA A 135 2.75 23.81 -11.05
N GLY A 136 1.86 23.30 -10.21
CA GLY A 136 1.62 21.88 -10.04
C GLY A 136 0.97 21.21 -11.26
N CYS A 137 1.05 19.88 -11.31
CA CYS A 137 0.42 19.10 -12.38
C CYS A 137 -1.10 19.27 -12.43
N ARG A 138 -1.65 19.44 -13.64
CA ARG A 138 -3.09 19.56 -13.90
C ARG A 138 -3.89 18.33 -13.46
N SER A 139 -3.42 17.11 -13.76
CA SER A 139 -4.16 15.89 -13.39
C SER A 139 -4.12 15.63 -11.90
N CYS A 140 -2.98 15.87 -11.23
CA CYS A 140 -2.91 15.80 -9.77
C CYS A 140 -3.83 16.83 -9.10
N SER A 141 -3.94 18.04 -9.69
CA SER A 141 -4.86 19.08 -9.19
C SER A 141 -6.31 18.59 -9.28
N GLY A 142 -6.73 18.07 -10.43
CA GLY A 142 -8.07 17.52 -10.60
C GLY A 142 -8.36 16.27 -9.75
N PHE A 143 -7.34 15.49 -9.37
CA PHE A 143 -7.50 14.42 -8.39
C PHE A 143 -7.72 14.97 -6.97
N LEU A 144 -6.89 15.94 -6.55
CA LEU A 144 -7.00 16.53 -5.22
C LEU A 144 -8.32 17.29 -5.00
N ASP A 145 -8.90 17.88 -6.06
CA ASP A 145 -10.24 18.50 -6.01
C ASP A 145 -11.37 17.49 -5.73
N GLN A 146 -11.16 16.20 -5.98
CA GLN A 146 -12.14 15.14 -5.67
C GLN A 146 -12.06 14.66 -4.22
N VAL A 147 -10.96 14.98 -3.52
CA VAL A 147 -10.77 14.57 -2.14
C VAL A 147 -11.67 15.40 -1.24
N GLY A 148 -12.78 14.78 -0.84
CA GLY A 148 -13.75 15.38 0.07
C GLY A 148 -13.26 15.48 1.52
N HIS A 149 -14.20 15.71 2.44
CA HIS A 149 -13.87 15.90 3.85
C HIS A 149 -13.25 14.63 4.47
N LEU A 150 -12.05 14.79 5.06
CA LEU A 150 -11.29 13.69 5.64
C LEU A 150 -11.94 13.02 6.87
N ALA A 151 -13.00 13.58 7.46
CA ALA A 151 -13.66 13.02 8.64
C ALA A 151 -14.11 11.57 8.43
N HIS A 152 -14.55 11.23 7.22
CA HIS A 152 -14.96 9.86 6.88
C HIS A 152 -13.78 8.88 6.79
N LEU A 153 -12.60 9.34 6.37
CA LEU A 153 -11.37 8.54 6.43
C LEU A 153 -10.88 8.40 7.87
N HIS A 154 -10.90 9.50 8.63
CA HIS A 154 -10.47 9.52 10.02
C HIS A 154 -11.31 8.59 10.91
N ALA A 155 -12.63 8.52 10.66
CA ALA A 155 -13.54 7.59 11.34
C ALA A 155 -13.20 6.12 11.06
N ARG A 156 -12.52 5.85 9.94
CA ARG A 156 -11.96 4.55 9.57
C ARG A 156 -10.46 4.54 9.78
N ASP A 157 -9.95 5.14 10.86
CA ASP A 157 -8.56 5.05 11.31
C ASP A 157 -7.52 5.19 10.17
N ALA A 158 -7.78 6.13 9.26
CA ALA A 158 -6.94 6.43 8.10
C ALA A 158 -6.75 7.93 7.94
N SER A 159 -5.50 8.38 7.86
CA SER A 159 -5.13 9.75 7.49
C SER A 159 -4.88 9.88 5.99
N PHE A 160 -4.97 11.11 5.49
CA PHE A 160 -4.66 11.45 4.11
C PHE A 160 -3.69 12.63 4.07
N ALA A 161 -2.68 12.54 3.20
CA ALA A 161 -1.76 13.64 2.94
C ALA A 161 -1.40 13.72 1.45
N ALA A 162 -1.12 14.93 0.97
CA ALA A 162 -0.39 15.11 -0.28
C ALA A 162 1.12 15.25 0.01
N VAL A 163 1.96 14.73 -0.87
CA VAL A 163 3.41 14.90 -0.82
C VAL A 163 3.95 15.27 -2.20
N SER A 164 4.88 16.21 -2.25
CA SER A 164 5.57 16.61 -3.48
C SER A 164 7.06 16.83 -3.27
N ARG A 165 7.87 16.52 -4.28
CA ARG A 165 9.32 16.81 -4.28
C ARG A 165 9.59 18.25 -4.74
N ALA A 166 9.05 19.24 -4.04
CA ALA A 166 9.34 20.66 -4.26
C ALA A 166 9.55 21.39 -2.92
N PRO A 167 10.37 22.46 -2.84
CA PRO A 167 10.51 23.25 -1.63
C PRO A 167 9.15 23.65 -1.05
N TYR A 168 8.96 23.50 0.27
CA TYR A 168 7.67 23.80 0.91
C TYR A 168 7.13 25.22 0.61
N PRO A 169 7.97 26.29 0.56
CA PRO A 169 7.52 27.63 0.18
C PRO A 169 6.95 27.74 -1.23
N LYS A 170 7.23 26.81 -2.15
CA LYS A 170 6.60 26.76 -3.49
C LYS A 170 5.24 26.05 -3.45
N ILE A 171 5.10 25.05 -2.57
CA ILE A 171 3.86 24.29 -2.41
C ILE A 171 2.78 25.14 -1.73
N LEU A 172 3.14 25.89 -0.68
CA LEU A 172 2.18 26.59 0.17
C LEU A 172 1.27 27.58 -0.60
N PRO A 173 1.77 28.49 -1.47
CA PRO A 173 0.92 29.38 -2.25
C PRO A 173 0.02 28.63 -3.23
N PHE A 174 0.52 27.53 -3.81
CA PHE A 174 -0.26 26.70 -4.73
C PHE A 174 -1.41 25.99 -3.99
N LYS A 175 -1.13 25.38 -2.83
CA LYS A 175 -2.13 24.78 -1.95
C LYS A 175 -3.21 25.79 -1.57
N ALA A 176 -2.81 26.99 -1.17
CA ALA A 176 -3.74 28.06 -0.80
C ALA A 176 -4.63 28.49 -1.98
N ARG A 177 -4.04 28.63 -3.18
CA ARG A 177 -4.79 28.97 -4.40
C ARG A 177 -5.83 27.91 -4.77
N MET A 178 -5.53 26.64 -4.51
CA MET A 178 -6.49 25.53 -4.75
C MET A 178 -7.53 25.39 -3.62
N GLY A 179 -7.44 26.18 -2.54
CA GLY A 179 -8.38 26.09 -1.41
C GLY A 179 -8.31 24.78 -0.63
N LEU A 180 -7.23 24.02 -0.77
CA LEU A 180 -7.09 22.71 -0.12
C LEU A 180 -6.79 22.85 1.37
N THR A 181 -7.51 22.09 2.19
CA THR A 181 -7.41 22.16 3.66
C THR A 181 -6.64 21.01 4.28
N PHE A 182 -6.47 19.89 3.56
CA PHE A 182 -5.74 18.73 4.08
C PHE A 182 -4.22 18.95 4.14
N PRO A 183 -3.49 18.11 4.89
CA PRO A 183 -2.04 18.20 4.97
C PRO A 183 -1.37 18.00 3.60
N TRP A 184 -0.39 18.88 3.30
CA TRP A 184 0.50 18.74 2.15
C TRP A 184 1.91 18.95 2.65
N TYR A 185 2.81 18.00 2.38
CA TYR A 185 4.20 18.04 2.81
C TYR A 185 5.17 18.08 1.61
N SER A 186 6.34 18.64 1.86
CA SER A 186 7.48 18.59 0.97
C SER A 186 8.39 17.43 1.33
N SER A 187 8.73 16.60 0.33
CA SER A 187 9.81 15.61 0.43
C SER A 187 11.13 16.12 -0.16
N TYR A 188 11.23 17.41 -0.46
CA TYR A 188 12.38 18.00 -1.11
C TYR A 188 13.66 17.85 -0.26
N GLY A 189 14.76 17.47 -0.91
CA GLY A 189 16.03 17.18 -0.24
C GLY A 189 16.08 15.84 0.50
N GLY A 190 15.03 15.01 0.41
CA GLY A 190 14.98 13.67 0.99
C GLY A 190 14.73 12.56 -0.05
N ASP A 191 14.79 11.31 0.42
CA ASP A 191 14.67 10.13 -0.43
C ASP A 191 13.24 9.60 -0.57
N PHE A 192 12.24 10.16 0.14
CA PHE A 192 10.91 9.57 0.26
C PHE A 192 10.25 9.27 -1.09
N ASN A 193 10.16 10.26 -1.98
CA ASN A 193 9.55 10.06 -3.31
C ASN A 193 10.38 9.08 -4.16
N ARG A 194 11.71 9.01 -3.99
CA ARG A 194 12.56 8.06 -4.71
C ARG A 194 12.35 6.63 -4.22
N ASP A 195 12.30 6.44 -2.90
CA ASP A 195 12.18 5.13 -2.24
C ASP A 195 10.80 4.48 -2.45
N VAL A 196 9.75 5.29 -2.67
CA VAL A 196 8.42 4.83 -3.13
C VAL A 196 8.24 4.96 -4.65
N GLU A 197 9.36 5.15 -5.35
CA GLU A 197 9.48 5.20 -6.81
C GLU A 197 8.65 6.30 -7.50
N MET A 198 8.18 7.33 -6.81
CA MET A 198 7.42 8.46 -7.39
C MET A 198 8.29 9.45 -8.15
N THR A 199 9.59 9.40 -7.92
CA THR A 199 10.60 10.11 -8.71
C THR A 199 11.56 9.10 -9.35
N PRO A 200 11.12 8.34 -10.39
CA PRO A 200 12.02 7.43 -11.08
C PRO A 200 13.05 8.22 -11.90
N GLU A 201 14.19 7.59 -12.15
CA GLU A 201 15.18 8.07 -13.11
C GLU A 201 14.80 7.58 -14.52
N ARG A 202 14.77 8.49 -15.48
CA ARG A 202 14.57 8.19 -16.90
C ARG A 202 15.62 8.94 -17.71
N GLU A 203 16.42 8.21 -18.49
CA GLU A 203 17.47 8.79 -19.33
C GLU A 203 18.49 9.64 -18.53
N GLY A 204 18.75 9.27 -17.27
CA GLY A 204 19.67 10.00 -16.37
C GLY A 204 19.05 11.20 -15.66
N GLU A 205 17.77 11.50 -15.91
CA GLU A 205 17.04 12.61 -15.31
C GLU A 205 15.98 12.13 -14.32
N LEU A 206 15.81 12.87 -13.22
CA LEU A 206 14.75 12.60 -12.25
C LEU A 206 13.42 13.18 -12.74
N VAL A 207 12.47 12.30 -13.03
CA VAL A 207 11.13 12.71 -13.48
C VAL A 207 10.10 12.46 -12.38
N GLU A 208 9.13 13.36 -12.23
CA GLU A 208 7.98 13.11 -11.34
C GLU A 208 6.96 12.23 -12.06
N ARG A 209 6.35 11.29 -11.31
CA ARG A 209 5.14 10.57 -11.76
C ARG A 209 4.02 10.74 -10.74
N PRO A 210 2.74 10.83 -11.16
CA PRO A 210 1.64 10.91 -10.21
C PRO A 210 1.41 9.52 -9.62
N GLY A 211 1.10 9.47 -8.34
CA GLY A 211 0.89 8.20 -7.67
C GLY A 211 0.10 8.31 -6.39
N LEU A 212 -0.25 7.15 -5.86
CA LEU A 212 -0.86 7.03 -4.55
C LEU A 212 -0.25 5.84 -3.84
N SER A 213 0.19 6.05 -2.60
CA SER A 213 0.71 5.00 -1.73
C SER A 213 -0.16 4.86 -0.49
N CYS A 214 -0.38 3.63 -0.04
CA CYS A 214 -0.99 3.34 1.26
C CYS A 214 0.06 2.75 2.20
N PHE A 215 0.03 3.20 3.43
CA PHE A 215 0.89 2.73 4.49
C PHE A 215 0.07 2.24 5.69
N LEU A 216 0.61 1.25 6.38
CA LEU A 216 0.09 0.72 7.63
C LEU A 216 1.14 0.92 8.72
N ARG A 217 0.70 1.39 9.89
CA ARG A 217 1.52 1.61 11.06
C ARG A 217 1.24 0.54 12.11
N ASP A 218 2.31 0.03 12.68
CA ASP A 218 2.30 -0.72 13.94
C ASP A 218 3.29 -0.10 14.91
N ARG A 219 2.79 0.52 15.98
CA ARG A 219 3.60 1.26 16.94
C ARG A 219 4.48 2.32 16.26
N ASP A 220 5.77 2.07 16.10
CA ASP A 220 6.76 2.94 15.46
C ASP A 220 7.27 2.41 14.11
N ARG A 221 6.73 1.27 13.66
CA ARG A 221 7.01 0.64 12.37
C ARG A 221 6.00 1.10 11.33
N VAL A 222 6.50 1.38 10.13
CA VAL A 222 5.69 1.74 8.96
C VAL A 222 5.90 0.71 7.87
N PHE A 223 4.80 0.27 7.29
CA PHE A 223 4.76 -0.66 6.19
C PHE A 223 4.11 0.01 5.00
N HIS A 224 4.75 -0.07 3.83
CA HIS A 224 4.15 0.40 2.59
C HIS A 224 3.42 -0.78 1.94
N THR A 225 2.09 -0.69 1.88
CA THR A 225 1.21 -1.83 1.64
C THR A 225 0.60 -1.86 0.25
N TYR A 226 0.53 -0.70 -0.40
CA TYR A 226 -0.03 -0.55 -1.73
C TYR A 226 0.55 0.67 -2.42
N THR A 227 0.75 0.58 -3.73
CA THR A 227 0.96 1.75 -4.57
C THR A 227 0.33 1.56 -5.94
N THR A 228 -0.17 2.66 -6.51
CA THR A 228 -0.61 2.81 -7.89
C THR A 228 -0.04 4.08 -8.50
N TYR A 229 0.06 4.12 -9.83
CA TYR A 229 0.69 5.22 -10.57
C TYR A 229 -0.13 5.61 -11.79
N GLU A 230 0.10 6.82 -12.30
CA GLU A 230 -0.42 7.26 -13.60
C GLU A 230 -1.93 7.06 -13.72
N ARG A 231 -2.41 6.39 -14.78
CA ARG A 231 -3.85 6.11 -14.99
C ARG A 231 -4.47 5.19 -13.96
N GLY A 232 -3.68 4.59 -13.08
CA GLY A 232 -4.18 3.84 -11.93
C GLY A 232 -4.93 4.71 -10.92
N LEU A 233 -4.89 6.03 -11.08
CA LEU A 233 -5.64 7.01 -10.28
C LEU A 233 -7.01 7.37 -10.89
N ASP A 234 -7.29 7.03 -12.15
CA ASP A 234 -8.44 7.55 -12.92
C ASP A 234 -9.82 7.16 -12.33
N GLY A 235 -9.87 6.17 -11.43
CA GLY A 235 -11.09 5.74 -10.72
C GLY A 235 -11.07 5.97 -9.21
N LEU A 236 -10.11 6.74 -8.71
CA LEU A 236 -9.88 7.00 -7.29
C LEU A 236 -10.16 8.47 -6.95
N GLY A 237 -10.24 8.80 -5.66
CA GLY A 237 -10.31 10.19 -5.18
C GLY A 237 -11.49 10.46 -4.25
N SER A 238 -12.53 9.62 -4.29
CA SER A 238 -13.61 9.71 -3.30
C SER A 238 -13.15 9.21 -1.93
N THR A 239 -13.69 9.81 -0.86
CA THR A 239 -13.46 9.34 0.53
C THR A 239 -13.92 7.90 0.78
N THR A 240 -14.72 7.32 -0.12
CA THR A 240 -15.18 5.93 -0.08
C THR A 240 -14.27 4.95 -0.83
N SER A 241 -13.51 5.41 -1.84
CA SER A 241 -12.59 4.60 -2.63
C SER A 241 -11.21 4.47 -2.00
N LEU A 242 -10.77 5.48 -1.25
CA LEU A 242 -9.44 5.48 -0.61
C LEU A 242 -9.28 4.38 0.45
N PRO A 243 -10.25 4.10 1.36
CA PRO A 243 -10.08 3.06 2.37
C PRO A 243 -9.91 1.66 1.78
N ASP A 244 -10.56 1.37 0.65
CA ASP A 244 -10.42 0.08 -0.04
C ASP A 244 -8.98 -0.20 -0.52
N LEU A 245 -8.17 0.85 -0.73
CA LEU A 245 -6.76 0.72 -1.12
C LEU A 245 -5.85 0.42 0.09
N THR A 246 -6.37 0.62 1.30
CA THR A 246 -5.59 0.42 2.54
C THR A 246 -5.57 -1.05 2.91
N ALA A 247 -4.54 -1.45 3.67
CA ALA A 247 -4.40 -2.83 4.11
C ALA A 247 -5.57 -3.35 4.96
N LEU A 248 -6.46 -2.49 5.46
CA LEU A 248 -7.58 -2.89 6.29
C LEU A 248 -8.95 -2.64 5.62
N GLY A 249 -8.98 -2.24 4.34
CA GLY A 249 -10.24 -1.98 3.64
C GLY A 249 -11.09 -0.86 4.27
N ARG A 250 -12.42 -0.92 4.10
CA ARG A 250 -13.34 0.11 4.64
C ARG A 250 -13.73 -0.15 6.08
N GLN A 251 -13.55 -1.37 6.60
CA GLN A 251 -13.94 -1.76 7.97
C GLN A 251 -15.45 -1.65 8.21
N GLU A 252 -16.24 -1.98 7.19
CA GLU A 252 -17.71 -2.00 7.34
C GLU A 252 -18.18 -3.34 7.93
N GLU A 253 -19.25 -3.33 8.70
CA GLU A 253 -19.76 -4.53 9.38
C GLU A 253 -20.14 -5.67 8.43
N TRP A 254 -20.49 -5.34 7.18
CA TRP A 254 -20.87 -6.27 6.12
C TRP A 254 -19.73 -6.64 5.17
N GLU A 255 -18.54 -6.05 5.34
CA GLU A 255 -17.39 -6.44 4.52
C GLU A 255 -17.00 -7.87 4.86
N GLU A 256 -17.12 -8.75 3.86
CA GLU A 256 -16.59 -10.10 3.93
C GLU A 256 -15.32 -10.20 3.07
N PRO A 257 -14.27 -10.85 3.58
CA PRO A 257 -14.26 -11.43 4.91
C PRO A 257 -14.19 -10.33 5.98
N LYS A 258 -14.93 -10.48 7.10
CA LYS A 258 -14.73 -9.60 8.27
C LYS A 258 -13.29 -9.66 8.80
N ARG A 259 -12.63 -10.75 8.43
CA ARG A 259 -11.21 -11.07 8.54
C ARG A 259 -10.48 -10.58 7.29
N VAL A 260 -9.18 -10.38 7.33
CA VAL A 260 -8.38 -10.79 6.16
C VAL A 260 -8.42 -12.32 6.14
N ARG A 261 -9.38 -12.95 5.44
CA ARG A 261 -9.36 -14.42 5.30
C ARG A 261 -8.16 -14.81 4.45
N VAL A 262 -7.35 -15.71 4.99
CA VAL A 262 -6.81 -16.80 4.19
C VAL A 262 -8.02 -17.67 3.78
N GLY A 263 -8.39 -17.62 2.50
CA GLY A 263 -9.51 -18.36 1.90
C GLY A 263 -9.58 -18.08 0.40
N VAL A 264 -8.88 -18.87 -0.42
CA VAL A 264 -9.42 -19.98 -1.23
C VAL A 264 -10.61 -19.53 -2.11
N TRP A 265 -10.33 -19.17 -3.37
CA TRP A 265 -11.33 -19.37 -4.42
C TRP A 265 -11.32 -20.85 -4.78
N GLY A 266 -12.41 -21.55 -4.44
CA GLY A 266 -12.66 -22.89 -4.93
C GLY A 266 -12.76 -22.87 -6.45
N ALA A 267 -12.08 -23.81 -7.10
CA ALA A 267 -12.39 -24.18 -8.47
C ALA A 267 -13.87 -24.61 -8.49
N CYS A 268 -14.70 -23.86 -9.21
CA CYS A 268 -16.00 -24.35 -9.62
C CYS A 268 -15.73 -25.49 -10.60
N GLY A 269 -15.97 -26.74 -10.18
CA GLY A 269 -16.18 -27.84 -11.13
C GLY A 269 -17.39 -27.49 -12.00
N LYS A 270 -17.40 -27.75 -13.30
CA LYS A 270 -16.84 -28.87 -14.05
C LYS A 270 -16.09 -28.39 -15.29
#